data_AF-A0A3D0I3R3-F1
#
_entry.id   AF-A0A3D0I3R3-F1
#
_cell.length_a   1.000
_cell.length_b   1.000
_cell.length_c   1.000
_cell.angle_alpha   90.00
_cell.angle_beta   90.00
_cell.angle_gamma   90.00
#
_symmetry.space_group_name_H-M   'P 1'
#
loop_
_entity.id
_entity.type
_entity.pdbx_description
1 polymer ?
#
loop_
_entity_poly.entity_id
_entity_poly.type
_entity_poly.pdbx_seq_one_letter_code
_entity_poly.pdbx_strand_id
1 'polypeptide(L)'
;MGEDDQLRRIGSNIRKQSTDTKVNRPTRNIIRYSTKESPKNEYPKRIVSPPNPSSCCGEENRFMVGKIQEVDGFKFCYKICRICGHAVKFFFPAVESTSGAVKEYRQWKRYMVQ
;
A
#
# COMPACT_ATOMS: atom_id res chain seq x y z
N MET A 1 -14.68 17.86 -66.18
CA MET A 1 -14.97 19.07 -65.37
C MET A 1 -15.37 18.54 -64.01
N GLY A 2 -14.43 18.23 -63.10
CA GLY A 2 -13.55 19.17 -62.38
C GLY A 2 -14.23 19.44 -61.03
N GLU A 3 -13.79 18.80 -59.92
CA GLU A 3 -12.92 19.41 -58.87
C GLU A 3 -13.70 20.54 -58.15
N ASP A 4 -14.03 20.58 -56.86
CA ASP A 4 -13.39 20.29 -55.58
C ASP A 4 -14.57 20.29 -54.55
N ASP A 5 -14.56 19.62 -53.40
CA ASP A 5 -13.91 20.17 -52.21
C ASP A 5 -13.71 19.08 -51.15
N GLN A 6 -12.44 18.87 -50.86
CA GLN A 6 -11.88 17.91 -49.93
C GLN A 6 -12.03 18.42 -48.50
N LEU A 7 -13.15 18.14 -47.84
CA LEU A 7 -13.25 18.28 -46.37
C LEU A 7 -12.72 17.04 -45.66
N ARG A 8 -11.39 16.88 -45.67
CA ARG A 8 -10.65 16.11 -44.67
C ARG A 8 -10.66 16.92 -43.38
N ARG A 9 -11.18 16.37 -42.26
CA ARG A 9 -10.64 16.66 -40.92
C ARG A 9 -11.15 15.69 -39.84
N ILE A 10 -10.19 14.87 -39.40
CA ILE A 10 -9.97 14.39 -38.03
C ILE A 10 -10.98 13.35 -37.53
N GLY A 11 -10.62 12.09 -37.75
CA GLY A 11 -11.16 10.95 -37.05
C GLY A 11 -11.12 11.19 -35.54
N SER A 12 -12.31 11.34 -34.95
CA SER A 12 -12.50 11.39 -33.50
C SER A 12 -12.36 9.98 -32.94
N ASN A 13 -11.16 9.40 -33.07
CA ASN A 13 -10.74 8.25 -32.30
C ASN A 13 -10.29 8.74 -30.91
N ILE A 14 -11.16 9.47 -30.21
CA ILE A 14 -11.04 9.65 -28.76
C ILE A 14 -11.50 8.33 -28.16
N ARG A 15 -10.60 7.35 -28.24
CA ARG A 15 -10.57 6.26 -27.30
C ARG A 15 -10.32 6.93 -25.94
N LYS A 16 -11.40 7.23 -25.20
CA LYS A 16 -11.34 7.42 -23.75
C LYS A 16 -10.78 6.13 -23.19
N GLN A 17 -9.46 5.97 -23.23
CA GLN A 17 -8.75 4.90 -22.56
C GLN A 17 -8.83 5.23 -21.08
N SER A 18 -9.95 4.80 -20.52
CA SER A 18 -10.03 4.19 -19.21
C SER A 18 -9.22 4.88 -18.11
N THR A 19 -9.85 5.86 -17.47
CA THR A 19 -9.55 6.19 -16.07
C THR A 19 -10.16 5.19 -15.09
N ASP A 20 -10.76 4.10 -15.60
CA ASP A 20 -11.51 3.09 -14.83
C ASP A 20 -11.03 1.66 -15.14
N THR A 21 -9.72 1.44 -15.25
CA THR A 21 -9.16 0.07 -15.29
C THR A 21 -7.84 0.01 -14.54
N LYS A 22 -7.86 0.52 -13.32
CA LYS A 22 -6.77 0.29 -12.36
C LYS A 22 -7.26 -0.18 -10.99
N VAL A 23 -8.48 -0.73 -10.93
CA VAL A 23 -9.03 -1.31 -9.70
C VAL A 23 -8.57 -2.76 -9.50
N ASN A 24 -7.92 -3.38 -10.50
CA ASN A 24 -7.39 -4.73 -10.37
C ASN A 24 -5.87 -4.77 -10.59
N ARG A 25 -5.12 -3.97 -9.81
CA ARG A 25 -3.72 -4.34 -9.58
C ARG A 25 -3.73 -5.21 -8.34
N PRO A 26 -3.26 -6.46 -8.42
CA PRO A 26 -3.09 -7.27 -7.23
C PRO A 26 -2.30 -6.44 -6.23
N THR A 27 -2.72 -6.54 -4.98
CA THR A 27 -2.20 -5.94 -3.74
C THR A 27 -0.75 -6.37 -3.47
N ARG A 28 0.09 -6.24 -4.50
CA ARG A 28 1.51 -6.49 -4.49
C ARG A 28 2.11 -5.57 -3.46
N ASN A 29 2.77 -6.17 -2.49
CA ASN A 29 3.56 -5.44 -1.52
C ASN A 29 4.51 -4.49 -2.28
N ILE A 30 4.35 -3.18 -2.05
CA ILE A 30 5.20 -2.16 -2.68
C ILE A 30 6.57 -2.08 -2.01
N ILE A 31 6.74 -2.75 -0.85
CA ILE A 31 8.01 -2.83 -0.14
C ILE A 31 8.93 -3.81 -0.88
N ARG A 32 10.08 -3.30 -1.30
CA ARG A 32 11.21 -4.05 -1.83
C ARG A 32 12.30 -4.08 -0.77
N TYR A 33 12.57 -5.28 -0.27
CA TYR A 33 13.69 -5.47 0.64
C TYR A 33 14.99 -5.55 -0.15
N SER A 34 15.95 -4.71 0.20
CA SER A 34 17.27 -4.67 -0.44
C SER A 34 18.34 -4.36 0.61
N THR A 35 19.49 -5.02 0.49
CA THR A 35 20.70 -4.71 1.27
C THR A 35 21.68 -3.83 0.51
N LYS A 36 21.48 -3.65 -0.80
CA LYS A 36 22.38 -2.92 -1.69
C LYS A 36 21.97 -1.47 -1.90
N GLU A 37 20.67 -1.20 -1.82
CA GLU A 37 20.09 0.13 -2.05
C GLU A 37 19.78 0.79 -0.71
N SER A 38 20.10 2.07 -0.56
CA SER A 38 19.67 2.86 0.59
C SER A 38 18.14 2.89 0.69
N PRO A 39 17.57 2.99 1.91
CA PRO A 39 16.13 3.07 2.08
C PRO A 39 15.55 4.27 1.34
N LYS A 40 14.51 4.07 0.54
CA LYS A 40 13.86 5.10 -0.27
C LYS A 40 12.36 4.98 -0.19
N ASN A 41 11.69 6.12 -0.02
CA ASN A 41 10.24 6.20 -0.02
C ASN A 41 9.75 6.80 -1.35
N GLU A 42 9.33 5.94 -2.27
CA GLU A 42 8.69 6.33 -3.54
C GLU A 42 7.19 5.98 -3.52
N TYR A 43 6.57 6.02 -2.33
CA TYR A 43 5.14 5.76 -2.17
C TYR A 43 4.30 6.67 -3.08
N PRO A 44 3.23 6.16 -3.75
CA PRO A 44 2.65 4.82 -3.65
C PRO A 44 3.25 3.78 -4.61
N LYS A 45 4.30 4.12 -5.38
CA LYS A 45 4.84 3.22 -6.41
C LYS A 45 5.73 2.13 -5.82
N ARG A 46 6.64 2.47 -4.91
CA ARG A 46 7.64 1.55 -4.34
C ARG A 46 8.16 2.08 -3.00
N ILE A 47 8.52 1.20 -2.09
CA ILE A 47 9.29 1.54 -0.88
C ILE A 47 10.50 0.60 -0.84
N VAL A 48 11.72 1.12 -0.78
CA VAL A 48 12.92 0.32 -0.58
C VAL A 48 13.24 0.29 0.91
N SER A 49 13.34 -0.91 1.47
CA SER A 49 13.59 -1.12 2.89
C SER A 49 14.77 -2.07 3.11
N PRO A 50 15.56 -1.90 4.18
CA PRO A 50 16.42 -2.97 4.66
C PRO A 50 15.57 -4.20 5.05
N PRO A 51 16.07 -5.42 4.83
CA PRO A 51 15.33 -6.64 5.11
C PRO A 51 15.08 -6.87 6.61
N ASN A 52 16.04 -6.49 7.45
CA ASN A 52 15.99 -6.73 8.89
C ASN A 52 15.69 -5.43 9.66
N PRO A 53 14.86 -5.48 10.71
CA PRO A 53 14.72 -4.37 11.64
C PRO A 53 16.00 -4.20 12.47
N SER A 54 16.26 -2.98 12.92
CA SER A 54 17.32 -2.65 13.87
C SER A 54 16.72 -2.29 15.23
N SER A 55 17.56 -2.15 16.26
CA SER A 55 17.14 -1.74 17.61
C SER A 55 16.39 -0.40 17.63
N CYS A 56 16.64 0.47 16.66
CA CYS A 56 15.97 1.76 16.53
C CYS A 56 14.52 1.67 16.02
N CYS A 57 14.05 0.50 15.57
CA CYS A 57 12.73 0.30 14.95
C CYS A 57 11.55 0.26 15.95
N GLY A 58 11.53 1.16 16.95
CA GLY A 58 10.43 1.35 17.90
C GLY A 58 9.20 2.01 17.28
N GLU A 59 8.08 2.02 18.02
CA GLU A 59 6.84 2.68 17.56
C GLU A 59 7.01 4.19 17.46
N GLU A 60 7.84 4.82 18.31
CA GLU A 60 8.11 6.26 18.25
C GLU A 60 8.81 6.69 16.96
N ASN A 61 9.68 5.81 16.44
CA ASN A 61 10.51 6.08 15.27
C ASN A 61 9.83 5.64 13.98
N ARG A 62 8.73 4.90 14.07
CA ARG A 62 7.95 4.41 12.93
C ARG A 62 6.81 5.38 12.61
N PHE A 63 6.91 6.05 11.47
CA PHE A 63 5.84 6.92 10.98
C PHE A 63 5.03 6.24 9.88
N MET A 64 3.74 6.56 9.83
CA MET A 64 2.85 6.09 8.77
C MET A 64 3.16 6.81 7.45
N VAL A 65 3.19 6.06 6.36
CA VAL A 65 3.40 6.57 5.00
C VAL A 65 2.14 6.36 4.19
N GLY A 66 1.60 7.48 3.68
CA GLY A 66 0.38 7.48 2.87
C GLY A 66 -0.90 7.38 3.70
N LYS A 67 -1.94 6.81 3.08
CA LYS A 67 -3.26 6.62 3.68
C LYS A 67 -3.44 5.17 4.12
N ILE A 68 -4.29 4.94 5.12
CA ILE A 68 -4.78 3.60 5.47
C ILE A 68 -5.48 3.01 4.23
N GLN A 69 -5.11 1.79 3.88
CA GLN A 69 -5.69 1.02 2.79
C GLN A 69 -6.55 -0.10 3.39
N GLU A 70 -7.65 -0.43 2.74
CA GLU A 70 -8.50 -1.56 3.10
C GLU A 70 -8.53 -2.55 1.94
N VAL A 71 -8.23 -3.82 2.24
CA VAL A 71 -8.24 -4.91 1.26
C VAL A 71 -8.88 -6.11 1.95
N ASP A 72 -9.92 -6.67 1.33
CA ASP A 72 -10.62 -7.87 1.83
C ASP A 72 -11.07 -7.74 3.31
N GLY A 73 -11.49 -6.54 3.72
CA GLY A 73 -11.88 -6.23 5.10
C GLY A 73 -10.71 -6.02 6.08
N PHE A 74 -9.47 -6.14 5.63
CA PHE A 74 -8.27 -5.84 6.43
C PHE A 74 -7.77 -4.43 6.15
N LYS A 75 -7.79 -3.59 7.19
CA LYS A 75 -7.16 -2.26 7.16
C LYS A 75 -5.66 -2.40 7.40
N PHE A 76 -4.83 -1.81 6.56
CA PHE A 76 -3.38 -1.74 6.75
C PHE A 76 -2.81 -0.39 6.34
N CYS A 77 -1.64 -0.06 6.88
CA CYS A 77 -0.83 1.07 6.42
C CYS A 77 0.63 0.64 6.30
N TYR A 78 1.43 1.42 5.57
CA TYR A 78 2.87 1.23 5.56
C TYR A 78 3.49 2.12 6.63
N LYS A 79 4.39 1.58 7.45
CA LYS A 79 5.16 2.34 8.44
C LYS A 79 6.64 2.26 8.10
N ILE A 80 7.36 3.38 8.16
CA ILE A 80 8.80 3.45 7.91
C ILE A 80 9.50 3.97 9.17
N CYS A 81 10.65 3.39 9.53
CA CYS A 81 11.51 3.92 10.59
C CYS A 81 12.27 5.15 10.09
N ARG A 82 12.23 6.27 10.82
CA ARG A 82 12.96 7.51 10.45
C ARG A 82 14.48 7.37 10.51
N ILE A 83 14.98 6.43 11.32
CA ILE A 83 16.41 6.29 11.61
C ILE A 83 17.08 5.36 10.59
N CYS A 84 16.60 4.12 10.46
CA CYS A 84 17.21 3.13 9.57
C CYS A 84 16.45 2.94 8.25
N GLY A 85 15.30 3.57 8.08
CA GLY A 85 14.48 3.44 6.86
C GLY A 85 13.76 2.10 6.70
N HIS A 86 13.76 1.24 7.72
CA HIS A 86 13.04 -0.04 7.70
C HIS A 86 11.53 0.17 7.57
N ALA A 87 10.94 -0.42 6.54
CA ALA A 87 9.52 -0.33 6.22
C ALA A 87 8.80 -1.64 6.51
N VAL A 88 7.59 -1.54 7.07
CA VAL A 88 6.70 -2.68 7.29
C VAL A 88 5.28 -2.37 6.83
N LYS A 89 4.55 -3.44 6.49
CA LYS A 89 3.10 -3.39 6.32
C LYS A 89 2.46 -3.64 7.68
N PHE A 90 1.89 -2.59 8.29
CA PHE A 90 1.21 -2.65 9.57
C PHE A 90 -0.28 -2.91 9.35
N PHE A 91 -0.77 -4.05 9.78
CA PHE A 91 -2.19 -4.38 9.76
C PHE A 91 -2.85 -3.87 11.03
N PHE A 92 -3.92 -3.10 10.88
CA PHE A 92 -4.73 -2.72 12.01
C PHE A 92 -5.48 -3.95 12.50
N PRO A 93 -5.57 -4.17 13.82
CA PRO A 93 -6.43 -5.20 14.35
C PRO A 93 -7.84 -4.95 13.82
N ALA A 94 -8.50 -5.99 13.29
CA ALA A 94 -9.92 -5.91 12.96
C ALA A 94 -10.63 -5.53 14.26
N VAL A 95 -11.07 -4.28 14.37
CA VAL A 95 -11.83 -3.80 15.51
C VAL A 95 -13.28 -4.24 15.42
N GLU A 96 -13.73 -4.75 14.27
CA GLU A 96 -15.08 -5.30 14.07
C GLU A 96 -15.07 -6.47 13.07
N SER A 97 -14.28 -7.52 13.31
CA SER A 97 -14.69 -8.84 12.82
C SER A 97 -15.44 -9.51 13.96
N THR A 98 -16.73 -9.72 13.76
CA THR A 98 -17.67 -10.45 14.64
C THR A 98 -17.33 -11.94 14.77
N SER A 99 -16.06 -12.32 14.74
CA SER A 99 -15.61 -13.69 15.00
C SER A 99 -15.22 -13.84 16.46
N GLY A 100 -16.03 -14.62 17.21
CA GLY A 100 -15.81 -14.90 18.64
C GLY A 100 -14.41 -15.42 18.97
N ALA A 101 -13.78 -16.15 18.04
CA ALA A 101 -12.45 -16.72 18.20
C ALA A 101 -11.35 -15.67 18.43
N VAL A 102 -11.47 -14.47 17.84
CA VAL A 102 -10.47 -13.40 18.02
C VAL A 102 -10.68 -12.65 19.34
N LYS A 103 -11.91 -12.62 19.86
CA LYS A 103 -12.22 -12.05 21.19
C LYS A 103 -11.67 -12.93 22.30
N GLU A 104 -11.86 -14.25 22.20
CA GLU A 104 -11.36 -15.22 23.20
C GLU A 104 -9.83 -15.21 23.28
N TYR A 105 -9.12 -15.20 22.14
CA TYR A 105 -7.66 -15.11 22.12
C TYR A 105 -7.14 -13.82 22.80
N ARG A 106 -7.83 -12.69 22.62
CA ARG A 106 -7.49 -11.42 23.26
C ARG A 106 -7.80 -11.41 24.77
N GLN A 107 -8.89 -12.05 25.19
CA GLN A 107 -9.20 -12.21 26.61
C GLN A 107 -8.18 -13.12 27.31
N TRP A 108 -7.82 -14.24 26.68
CA TRP A 108 -6.85 -15.17 27.23
C TRP A 108 -5.45 -14.57 27.38
N LYS A 109 -4.97 -13.81 26.38
CA LYS A 109 -3.69 -13.10 26.45
C LYS A 109 -3.63 -12.02 27.55
N ARG A 110 -4.75 -11.46 27.98
CA ARG A 110 -4.78 -10.49 29.10
C ARG A 110 -4.66 -11.18 30.46
N TYR A 111 -5.07 -12.44 30.57
CA TYR A 111 -5.01 -13.21 31.82
C TYR A 111 -3.63 -13.82 32.11
N MET A 112 -2.78 -14.02 31.10
CA MET A 112 -1.44 -14.61 31.27
C MET A 112 -0.33 -13.61 31.67
N VAL A 113 -0.65 -12.33 31.80
CA VAL A 113 0.32 -11.26 32.12
C VAL A 113 0.13 -10.75 33.56
N GLN A 114 -0.62 -11.48 34.40
CA GLN A 114 -0.63 -11.30 35.85
C GLN A 114 0.13 -12.44 36.53
#